data_AF-A0A0W0FKE4-F1
#
_entry.id   AF-A0A0W0FKE4-F1
#
_cell.length_a   1.000
_cell.length_b   1.000
_cell.length_c   1.000
_cell.angle_alpha   90.00
_cell.angle_beta   90.00
_cell.angle_gamma   90.00
#
_symmetry.space_group_name_H-M   'P 1'
#
loop_
_entity.id
_entity.type
_entity.pdbx_description
1 polymer ?
#
loop_
_entity_poly.entity_id
_entity_poly.type
_entity_poly.pdbx_seq_one_letter_code
_entity_poly.pdbx_strand_id
1 'polypeptide(L)'
;MVCAFIRLSSRIEILNAGGYRSDGRKQYELRTIGIDFSPQGSNSDGSATISHGLTQVSVCVFGPREAKMRSQTYHDRANINIELSIASFSAGERRRRGRGDKRILELTQTLKSTFEPVIQTSLYPRSQIDIYVQVLQQDGGVLQACINATTLALANAGIPLLDFVCAVTGGVHSTSPLLDLTQLEENDLPNVTVAVMPRDSPVGR
;
A
#
# COMPACT_ATOMS: atom_id res chain seq x y z
N MET A 1 34.72 18.72 -8.67
CA MET A 1 33.46 19.46 -8.84
C MET A 1 32.47 18.91 -7.83
N VAL A 2 32.50 19.47 -6.62
CA VAL A 2 31.72 18.99 -5.47
C VAL A 2 30.28 19.44 -5.68
N CYS A 3 29.38 18.49 -5.92
CA CYS A 3 27.95 18.78 -5.99
C CYS A 3 27.51 19.17 -4.58
N ALA A 4 27.22 20.46 -4.37
CA ALA A 4 26.72 20.99 -3.13
C ALA A 4 25.42 20.25 -2.76
N PHE A 5 25.47 19.44 -1.70
CA PHE A 5 24.28 18.93 -1.04
C PHE A 5 23.54 20.16 -0.49
N ILE A 6 22.47 20.56 -1.18
CA ILE A 6 21.58 21.62 -0.75
C ILE A 6 21.10 21.23 0.64
N ARG A 7 21.55 21.99 1.64
CA ARG A 7 21.04 21.94 3.01
C ARG A 7 19.62 22.49 2.94
N LEU A 8 18.66 21.63 2.62
CA LEU A 8 17.25 21.95 2.75
C LEU A 8 17.01 22.04 4.25
N SER A 9 17.08 23.26 4.79
CA SER A 9 16.72 23.53 6.18
C SER A 9 15.23 23.26 6.34
N SER A 10 14.85 22.02 6.63
CA SER A 10 13.55 21.72 7.20
C SER A 10 13.46 22.50 8.52
N ARG A 11 12.39 23.28 8.71
CA ARG A 11 12.19 24.06 9.96
C ARG A 11 11.91 23.16 11.17
N ILE A 12 11.81 21.86 10.94
CA ILE A 12 11.48 20.81 11.90
C ILE A 12 12.71 19.92 12.05
N GLU A 13 13.13 19.71 13.30
CA GLU A 13 14.18 18.76 13.66
C GLU A 13 13.61 17.33 13.52
N ILE A 14 13.93 16.68 12.40
CA ILE A 14 13.42 15.33 12.07
C ILE A 14 14.05 14.28 12.99
N LEU A 15 15.32 14.46 13.34
CA LEU A 15 16.09 13.60 14.22
C LEU A 15 16.78 14.44 15.29
N ASN A 16 16.41 14.21 16.54
CA ASN A 16 17.06 14.83 17.68
C ASN A 16 18.49 14.30 17.84
N ALA A 17 19.36 15.04 18.54
CA ALA A 17 20.71 14.59 18.89
C ALA A 17 20.77 13.23 19.63
N GLY A 18 19.66 12.82 20.26
CA GLY A 18 19.50 11.49 20.89
C GLY A 18 19.10 10.36 19.94
N GLY A 19 18.95 10.60 18.63
CA GLY A 19 18.55 9.59 17.63
C GLY A 19 17.05 9.27 17.61
N TYR A 20 16.22 10.10 18.24
CA TYR A 20 14.77 9.97 18.28
C TYR A 20 14.11 10.88 17.24
N ARG A 21 13.03 10.38 16.64
CA ARG A 21 12.18 11.12 15.70
C ARG A 21 11.17 12.01 16.44
N SER A 22 10.43 12.85 15.71
CA SER A 22 9.33 13.67 16.25
C SER A 22 8.31 12.89 17.06
N ASP A 23 8.08 11.63 16.69
CA ASP A 23 7.09 10.74 17.33
C ASP A 23 7.66 9.98 18.53
N GLY A 24 8.94 10.17 18.86
CA GLY A 24 9.64 9.41 19.91
C GLY A 24 10.16 8.03 19.51
N ARG A 25 10.00 7.63 18.23
CA ARG A 25 10.51 6.36 17.68
C ARG A 25 11.99 6.43 17.32
N LYS A 26 12.64 5.26 17.24
CA LYS A 26 13.98 5.12 16.64
C LYS A 26 13.91 5.04 15.11
N GLN A 27 15.06 5.18 14.46
CA GLN A 27 15.20 5.17 12.99
C GLN A 27 14.65 3.90 12.31
N TYR A 28 14.85 2.73 12.93
CA TYR A 28 14.47 1.42 12.39
C TYR A 28 13.15 0.88 12.95
N GLU A 29 12.37 1.71 13.64
CA GLU A 29 11.18 1.30 14.36
C GLU A 29 9.91 1.66 13.58
N LEU A 30 9.11 0.64 13.28
CA LEU A 30 7.83 0.78 12.59
C LEU A 30 6.76 1.34 13.54
N ARG A 31 5.71 1.94 12.97
CA ARG A 31 4.49 2.28 13.74
C ARG A 31 3.78 1.02 14.20
N THR A 32 2.91 1.20 15.19
CA THR A 32 1.94 0.17 15.60
C THR A 32 1.12 -0.25 14.39
N ILE A 33 1.12 -1.56 14.11
CA ILE A 33 0.31 -2.16 13.07
C ILE A 33 -0.92 -2.80 13.73
N GLY A 34 -2.11 -2.34 13.38
CA GLY A 34 -3.36 -2.99 13.72
C GLY A 34 -3.94 -3.67 12.49
N ILE A 35 -4.48 -4.87 12.66
CA ILE A 35 -5.14 -5.62 11.59
C ILE A 35 -6.52 -6.02 12.09
N ASP A 36 -7.52 -5.76 11.28
CA ASP A 36 -8.90 -6.16 11.54
C ASP A 36 -9.46 -6.87 10.30
N PHE A 37 -10.02 -8.06 10.51
CA PHE A 37 -10.67 -8.88 9.48
C PHE A 37 -12.19 -8.80 9.55
N SER A 38 -12.73 -7.86 10.33
CA SER A 38 -14.16 -7.64 10.45
C SER A 38 -14.79 -7.47 9.05
N PRO A 39 -15.86 -8.22 8.74
CA PRO A 39 -16.45 -8.21 7.41
C PRO A 39 -16.97 -6.81 7.06
N GLN A 40 -16.43 -6.25 5.99
CA GLN A 40 -16.85 -4.94 5.49
C GLN A 40 -17.73 -5.10 4.25
N GLY A 41 -19.00 -4.75 4.42
CA GLY A 41 -20.05 -4.89 3.40
C GLY A 41 -20.76 -6.25 3.47
N SER A 42 -22.02 -6.30 3.02
CA SER A 42 -22.87 -7.48 3.17
C SER A 42 -22.52 -8.65 2.25
N ASN A 43 -21.65 -8.45 1.25
CA ASN A 43 -21.40 -9.41 0.17
C ASN A 43 -19.91 -9.50 -0.26
N SER A 44 -18.94 -9.13 0.59
CA SER A 44 -17.53 -9.31 0.27
C SER A 44 -17.07 -10.73 0.61
N ASP A 45 -16.31 -11.36 -0.29
CA ASP A 45 -15.77 -12.72 -0.07
C ASP A 45 -14.59 -12.68 0.90
N GLY A 46 -13.84 -11.57 0.88
CA GLY A 46 -12.84 -11.26 1.90
C GLY A 46 -12.72 -9.76 2.12
N SER A 47 -12.34 -9.40 3.33
CA SER A 47 -12.03 -8.01 3.67
C SER A 47 -10.92 -7.94 4.71
N ALA A 48 -10.16 -6.86 4.69
CA ALA A 48 -9.15 -6.58 5.69
C ALA A 48 -9.00 -5.07 5.85
N THR A 49 -8.86 -4.62 7.08
CA THR A 49 -8.47 -3.26 7.42
C THR A 49 -7.14 -3.29 8.14
N ILE A 50 -6.21 -2.48 7.67
CA ILE A 50 -4.92 -2.29 8.30
C ILE A 50 -4.80 -0.86 8.80
N SER A 51 -4.24 -0.72 9.99
CA SER A 51 -3.81 0.56 10.55
C SER A 51 -2.29 0.55 10.72
N HIS A 52 -1.60 1.44 10.01
CA HIS A 52 -0.18 1.74 10.21
C HIS A 52 -0.09 3.06 10.96
N GLY A 53 -0.05 2.99 12.30
CA GLY A 53 -0.23 4.17 13.15
C GLY A 53 -1.56 4.86 12.86
N LEU A 54 -1.50 6.07 12.30
CA LEU A 54 -2.69 6.84 11.92
C LEU A 54 -3.16 6.56 10.49
N THR A 55 -2.34 5.94 9.63
CA THR A 55 -2.76 5.57 8.27
C THR A 55 -3.70 4.37 8.35
N GLN A 56 -4.93 4.52 7.88
CA GLN A 56 -5.93 3.45 7.88
C GLN A 56 -6.42 3.17 6.45
N VAL A 57 -6.31 1.91 6.04
CA VAL A 57 -6.74 1.44 4.72
C VAL A 57 -7.62 0.20 4.91
N SER A 58 -8.79 0.24 4.28
CA SER A 58 -9.67 -0.91 4.16
C SER A 58 -9.64 -1.46 2.75
N VAL A 59 -9.67 -2.78 2.62
CA VAL A 59 -9.75 -3.48 1.34
C VAL A 59 -10.88 -4.51 1.40
N CYS A 60 -11.69 -4.53 0.34
CA CYS A 60 -12.70 -5.55 0.10
C CYS A 60 -12.39 -6.28 -1.21
N VAL A 61 -12.47 -7.60 -1.19
CA VAL A 61 -12.27 -8.47 -2.34
C VAL A 61 -13.59 -9.14 -2.68
N PHE A 62 -13.91 -9.13 -3.98
CA PHE A 62 -15.05 -9.82 -4.54
C PHE A 62 -14.58 -10.73 -5.66
N GLY A 63 -14.88 -12.01 -5.54
CA GLY A 63 -14.55 -13.02 -6.51
C GLY A 63 -13.87 -14.24 -5.87
N PRO A 64 -13.63 -15.28 -6.69
CA PRO A 64 -13.73 -15.30 -8.15
C PRO A 64 -15.18 -15.36 -8.65
N ARG A 65 -15.60 -14.34 -9.42
CA ARG A 65 -16.95 -14.26 -10.02
C ARG A 65 -16.89 -14.34 -11.54
N GLU A 66 -18.01 -14.67 -12.18
CA GLU A 66 -18.07 -14.63 -13.65
C GLU A 66 -17.89 -13.19 -14.15
N ALA A 67 -17.06 -13.01 -15.17
CA ALA A 67 -16.78 -11.70 -15.74
C ALA A 67 -18.07 -11.09 -16.32
N LYS A 68 -18.43 -9.88 -15.88
CA LYS A 68 -19.68 -9.21 -16.31
C LYS A 68 -19.70 -8.86 -17.80
N MET A 69 -18.52 -8.65 -18.39
CA MET A 69 -18.37 -8.31 -19.79
C MET A 69 -17.52 -9.35 -20.50
N ARG A 70 -17.98 -9.80 -21.66
CA ARG A 70 -17.27 -10.79 -22.49
C ARG A 70 -15.90 -10.29 -22.99
N SER A 71 -15.71 -8.97 -23.09
CA SER A 71 -14.41 -8.35 -23.43
C SER A 71 -13.37 -8.47 -22.32
N GLN A 72 -13.81 -8.68 -21.08
CA GLN A 72 -12.96 -8.84 -19.90
C GLN A 72 -12.78 -10.31 -19.53
N THR A 73 -13.26 -11.23 -20.36
CA THR A 73 -13.15 -12.67 -20.18
C THR A 73 -11.88 -13.16 -20.87
N TYR A 74 -10.84 -13.46 -20.09
CA TYR A 74 -9.69 -14.19 -20.59
C TYR A 74 -9.94 -15.70 -20.44
N HIS A 75 -9.64 -16.46 -21.50
CA HIS A 75 -9.85 -17.91 -21.49
C HIS A 75 -8.81 -18.66 -20.64
N ASP A 76 -7.61 -18.09 -20.51
CA ASP A 76 -6.46 -18.77 -19.88
C ASP A 76 -6.15 -18.26 -18.47
N ARG A 77 -6.77 -17.16 -18.04
CA ARG A 77 -6.49 -16.50 -16.74
C ARG A 77 -7.69 -15.73 -16.20
N ALA A 78 -7.66 -15.45 -14.90
CA ALA A 78 -8.56 -14.49 -14.27
C ALA A 78 -8.25 -13.05 -14.70
N ASN A 79 -9.28 -12.22 -14.82
CA ASN A 79 -9.11 -10.77 -14.93
C ASN A 79 -9.03 -10.15 -13.54
N ILE A 80 -7.95 -9.44 -13.24
CA ILE A 80 -7.78 -8.70 -11.99
C ILE A 80 -8.14 -7.24 -12.22
N ASN A 81 -9.10 -6.74 -11.45
CA ASN A 81 -9.50 -5.35 -11.45
C ASN A 81 -9.29 -4.76 -10.06
N ILE A 82 -8.60 -3.64 -10.00
CA ILE A 82 -8.29 -2.94 -8.75
C ILE A 82 -8.84 -1.54 -8.87
N GLU A 83 -9.63 -1.11 -7.90
CA GLU A 83 -10.15 0.25 -7.80
C GLU A 83 -9.67 0.86 -6.48
N LEU A 84 -8.92 1.96 -6.58
CA LEU A 84 -8.46 2.71 -5.42
C LEU A 84 -9.27 3.98 -5.24
N SER A 85 -9.80 4.18 -4.03
CA SER A 85 -10.55 5.35 -3.63
C SER A 85 -9.93 5.97 -2.38
N ILE A 86 -9.61 7.25 -2.43
CA ILE A 86 -9.12 8.01 -1.27
C ILE A 86 -10.30 8.81 -0.72
N ALA A 87 -10.63 8.60 0.55
CA ALA A 87 -11.70 9.34 1.19
C ALA A 87 -11.39 10.84 1.20
N SER A 88 -12.40 11.69 0.90
CA SER A 88 -12.21 13.15 0.84
C SER A 88 -11.86 13.77 2.19
N PHE A 89 -12.09 13.04 3.29
CA PHE A 89 -11.74 13.41 4.66
C PHE A 89 -10.41 12.78 5.12
N SER A 90 -9.72 12.03 4.25
CA SER A 90 -8.51 11.30 4.60
C SER A 90 -7.32 12.23 4.90
N ALA A 91 -7.24 13.39 4.23
CA ALA A 91 -6.27 14.44 4.54
C ALA A 91 -6.88 15.52 5.45
N GLY A 92 -6.03 16.17 6.25
CA GLY A 92 -6.42 17.32 7.08
C GLY A 92 -6.96 18.52 6.29
N GLU A 93 -6.63 18.62 5.00
CA GLU A 93 -7.26 19.54 4.05
C GLU A 93 -8.24 18.79 3.14
N ARG A 94 -9.50 19.23 3.12
CA ARG A 94 -10.55 18.61 2.30
C ARG A 94 -10.22 18.76 0.82
N ARG A 95 -9.69 17.70 0.21
CA ARG A 95 -9.44 17.67 -1.23
C ARG A 95 -10.77 17.67 -1.99
N ARG A 96 -10.92 18.64 -2.90
CA ARG A 96 -12.01 18.65 -3.88
C ARG A 96 -11.75 17.51 -4.86
N ARG A 97 -12.68 16.56 -4.99
CA ARG A 97 -12.56 15.41 -5.90
C ARG A 97 -12.27 15.90 -7.33
N GLY A 98 -11.04 15.76 -7.78
CA GLY A 98 -10.68 15.84 -9.19
C GLY A 98 -11.11 14.54 -9.85
N ARG A 99 -11.97 14.62 -10.88
CA ARG A 99 -12.35 13.45 -11.68
C ARG A 99 -11.08 12.95 -12.38
N GLY A 100 -10.56 11.79 -11.99
CA GLY A 100 -9.37 11.20 -12.61
C GLY A 100 -8.04 11.77 -12.12
N ASP A 101 -7.81 11.83 -10.80
CA ASP A 101 -6.49 12.12 -10.26
C ASP A 101 -5.45 11.14 -10.82
N LYS A 102 -4.50 11.65 -11.62
CA LYS A 102 -3.43 10.84 -12.22
C LYS A 102 -2.66 10.04 -11.17
N ARG A 103 -2.47 10.62 -9.99
CA ARG A 103 -1.84 9.95 -8.85
C ARG A 103 -2.60 8.72 -8.37
N ILE A 104 -3.93 8.76 -8.33
CA ILE A 104 -4.75 7.60 -7.96
C ILE A 104 -4.62 6.50 -9.02
N LEU A 105 -4.64 6.90 -10.30
CA LEU A 105 -4.42 5.97 -11.42
C LEU A 105 -3.04 5.31 -11.35
N GLU A 106 -1.98 6.06 -11.08
CA GLU A 106 -0.61 5.54 -10.93
C GLU A 106 -0.50 4.55 -9.76
N LEU A 107 -1.06 4.88 -8.60
CA LEU A 107 -1.10 3.97 -7.44
C LEU A 107 -1.88 2.69 -7.75
N THR A 108 -3.00 2.81 -8.47
CA THR A 108 -3.84 1.69 -8.86
C THR A 108 -3.11 0.77 -9.85
N GLN A 109 -2.42 1.35 -10.84
CA GLN A 109 -1.60 0.59 -11.79
C GLN A 109 -0.42 -0.08 -11.10
N THR A 110 0.22 0.61 -10.14
CA THR A 110 1.31 0.02 -9.34
C THR A 110 0.80 -1.19 -8.57
N LEU A 111 -0.31 -1.07 -7.82
CA LEU A 111 -0.94 -2.18 -7.11
C LEU A 111 -1.28 -3.33 -8.06
N LYS A 112 -1.87 -3.02 -9.22
CA LYS A 112 -2.23 -4.03 -10.21
C LYS A 112 -1.01 -4.80 -10.71
N SER A 113 0.06 -4.09 -11.09
CA SER A 113 1.32 -4.70 -11.53
C SER A 113 1.99 -5.55 -10.45
N THR A 114 1.83 -5.19 -9.18
CA THR A 114 2.38 -5.96 -8.04
C THR A 114 1.61 -7.26 -7.82
N PHE A 115 0.27 -7.25 -7.92
CA PHE A 115 -0.55 -8.43 -7.60
C PHE A 115 -0.84 -9.34 -8.79
N GLU A 116 -0.75 -8.86 -10.02
CA GLU A 116 -0.88 -9.69 -11.23
C GLU A 116 0.02 -10.93 -11.24
N PRO A 117 1.33 -10.85 -10.93
CA PRO A 117 2.20 -12.03 -10.87
C PRO A 117 2.01 -12.85 -9.59
N VAL A 118 1.47 -12.27 -8.51
CA VAL A 118 1.36 -12.91 -7.19
C VAL A 118 0.12 -13.81 -7.12
N ILE A 119 -0.99 -13.38 -7.71
CA ILE A 119 -2.24 -14.15 -7.72
C ILE A 119 -2.12 -15.27 -8.77
N GLN A 120 -2.47 -16.49 -8.39
CA GLN A 120 -2.48 -17.63 -9.32
C GLN A 120 -3.69 -17.57 -10.27
N THR A 121 -3.66 -16.65 -11.22
CA THR A 121 -4.76 -16.37 -12.15
C THR A 121 -5.14 -17.53 -13.06
N SER A 122 -4.21 -18.46 -13.33
CA SER A 122 -4.45 -19.65 -14.15
C SER A 122 -5.44 -20.65 -13.54
N LEU A 123 -5.64 -20.60 -12.21
CA LEU A 123 -6.60 -21.46 -11.52
C LEU A 123 -8.07 -21.03 -11.75
N TYR A 124 -8.29 -19.79 -12.20
CA TYR A 124 -9.63 -19.23 -12.39
C TYR A 124 -9.83 -18.68 -13.81
N PRO A 125 -9.86 -19.55 -14.84
CA PRO A 125 -10.13 -19.12 -16.21
C PRO A 125 -11.54 -18.55 -16.35
N ARG A 126 -11.70 -17.49 -17.15
CA ARG A 126 -12.97 -16.78 -17.39
C ARG A 126 -13.58 -16.12 -16.15
N SER A 127 -12.85 -16.05 -15.04
CA SER A 127 -13.28 -15.38 -13.81
C SER A 127 -12.73 -13.96 -13.71
N GLN A 128 -13.35 -13.16 -12.85
CA GLN A 128 -12.95 -11.82 -12.49
C GLN A 128 -12.78 -11.73 -10.97
N ILE A 129 -11.69 -11.10 -10.55
CA ILE A 129 -11.39 -10.78 -9.16
C ILE A 129 -11.35 -9.25 -9.06
N ASP A 130 -12.26 -8.69 -8.28
CA ASP A 130 -12.38 -7.25 -8.07
C ASP A 130 -11.92 -6.88 -6.66
N ILE A 131 -10.91 -6.02 -6.58
CA ILE A 131 -10.30 -5.56 -5.35
C ILE A 131 -10.60 -4.07 -5.20
N TYR A 132 -11.32 -3.71 -4.15
CA TYR A 132 -11.62 -2.32 -3.82
C TYR A 132 -10.77 -1.89 -2.64
N VAL A 133 -9.90 -0.90 -2.85
CA VAL A 133 -9.01 -0.34 -1.84
C VAL A 133 -9.52 1.04 -1.46
N GLN A 134 -9.86 1.23 -0.19
CA GLN A 134 -10.34 2.48 0.36
C GLN A 134 -9.39 3.01 1.43
N VAL A 135 -8.77 4.16 1.15
CA VAL A 135 -7.95 4.88 2.14
C VAL A 135 -8.87 5.76 2.99
N LEU A 136 -8.99 5.42 4.28
CA LEU A 136 -9.84 6.13 5.24
C LEU A 136 -9.10 7.31 5.84
N GLN A 137 -7.86 7.08 6.28
CA GLN A 137 -6.98 8.08 6.88
C GLN A 137 -5.57 7.91 6.34
N GLN A 138 -4.87 9.01 6.06
CA GLN A 138 -3.50 8.97 5.55
C GLN A 138 -2.57 9.81 6.43
N ASP A 139 -1.49 9.20 6.89
CA ASP A 139 -0.42 9.81 7.66
C ASP A 139 0.95 9.35 7.10
N GLY A 140 1.06 9.30 5.77
CA GLY A 140 2.26 8.83 5.08
C GLY A 140 2.31 7.31 4.91
N GLY A 141 3.14 6.85 3.97
CA GLY A 141 3.26 5.43 3.64
C GLY A 141 1.95 4.83 3.12
N VAL A 142 1.22 5.53 2.26
CA VAL A 142 -0.08 5.07 1.77
C VAL A 142 0.06 3.82 0.89
N LEU A 143 1.09 3.77 0.02
CA LEU A 143 1.31 2.64 -0.88
C LEU A 143 1.61 1.35 -0.11
N GLN A 144 2.49 1.39 0.91
CA GLN A 144 2.80 0.22 1.74
C GLN A 144 1.54 -0.31 2.44
N ALA A 145 0.69 0.57 2.97
CA ALA A 145 -0.53 0.17 3.67
C ALA A 145 -1.53 -0.46 2.70
N CYS A 146 -1.69 0.09 1.50
CA CYS A 146 -2.54 -0.50 0.46
C CYS A 146 -2.07 -1.89 0.04
N ILE A 147 -0.76 -2.09 -0.16
CA ILE A 147 -0.21 -3.40 -0.53
C ILE A 147 -0.46 -4.40 0.59
N ASN A 148 -0.08 -4.06 1.83
CA ASN A 148 -0.22 -4.96 2.97
C ASN A 148 -1.70 -5.33 3.23
N ALA A 149 -2.62 -4.35 3.15
CA ALA A 149 -4.05 -4.60 3.29
C ALA A 149 -4.60 -5.50 2.18
N THR A 150 -4.15 -5.29 0.94
CA THR A 150 -4.58 -6.10 -0.21
C THR A 150 -4.13 -7.54 -0.07
N THR A 151 -2.88 -7.77 0.33
CA THR A 151 -2.37 -9.13 0.60
C THR A 151 -3.21 -9.84 1.64
N LEU A 152 -3.54 -9.16 2.75
CA LEU A 152 -4.36 -9.72 3.82
C LEU A 152 -5.81 -9.98 3.38
N ALA A 153 -6.42 -9.08 2.60
CA ALA A 153 -7.78 -9.26 2.10
C ALA A 153 -7.89 -10.41 1.10
N LEU A 154 -6.89 -10.58 0.23
CA LEU A 154 -6.81 -11.71 -0.70
C LEU A 154 -6.65 -13.04 0.05
N ALA A 155 -5.81 -13.06 1.09
CA ALA A 155 -5.64 -14.23 1.95
C ALA A 155 -6.94 -14.57 2.71
N ASN A 156 -7.66 -13.56 3.22
CA ASN A 156 -8.94 -13.75 3.90
C ASN A 156 -10.04 -14.25 2.95
N ALA A 157 -10.03 -13.80 1.68
CA ALA A 157 -10.92 -14.31 0.63
C ALA A 157 -10.61 -15.76 0.20
N GLY A 158 -9.50 -16.34 0.66
CA GLY A 158 -9.07 -17.67 0.25
C GLY A 158 -8.58 -17.75 -1.20
N ILE A 159 -8.15 -16.63 -1.80
CA ILE A 159 -7.59 -16.61 -3.14
C ILE A 159 -6.14 -17.12 -3.09
N PRO A 160 -5.76 -18.13 -3.89
CA PRO A 160 -4.42 -18.67 -3.92
C PRO A 160 -3.40 -17.63 -4.41
N LEU A 161 -2.44 -17.34 -3.54
CA LEU A 161 -1.29 -16.47 -3.77
C LEU A 161 -0.03 -17.33 -3.85
N LEU A 162 0.95 -16.91 -4.66
CA LEU A 162 2.28 -17.53 -4.67
C LEU A 162 3.02 -17.30 -3.35
N ASP A 163 2.93 -16.09 -2.82
CA ASP A 163 3.51 -15.69 -1.53
C ASP A 163 2.79 -14.44 -0.98
N PHE A 164 3.04 -14.12 0.28
CA PHE A 164 2.62 -12.86 0.88
C PHE A 164 3.50 -11.71 0.36
N VAL A 165 2.87 -10.63 -0.09
CA VAL A 165 3.57 -9.39 -0.43
C VAL A 165 3.56 -8.49 0.80
N CYS A 166 4.76 -8.16 1.28
CA CYS A 166 4.96 -7.20 2.36
C CYS A 166 5.67 -5.96 1.80
N ALA A 167 5.12 -4.79 2.10
CA ALA A 167 5.70 -3.52 1.67
C ALA A 167 6.02 -2.61 2.84
N VAL A 168 7.14 -1.89 2.73
CA VAL A 168 7.58 -0.85 3.65
C VAL A 168 8.13 0.33 2.87
N THR A 169 7.78 1.53 3.31
CA THR A 169 8.31 2.81 2.82
C THR A 169 9.43 3.25 3.75
N GLY A 170 10.59 3.55 3.18
CA GLY A 170 11.72 4.12 3.89
C GLY A 170 12.18 5.42 3.23
N GLY A 171 12.93 6.23 3.98
CA GLY A 171 13.57 7.43 3.46
C GLY A 171 14.98 7.56 3.98
N VAL A 172 15.69 8.57 3.47
CA VAL A 172 17.05 8.88 3.93
C VAL A 172 17.07 10.32 4.41
N HIS A 173 17.42 10.50 5.68
CA HIS A 173 17.71 11.80 6.25
C HIS A 173 19.21 11.98 6.40
N SER A 174 19.81 12.84 5.56
CA SER A 174 21.25 13.04 5.47
C SER A 174 22.01 11.74 5.17
N THR A 175 22.47 11.02 6.21
CA THR A 175 23.17 9.73 6.11
C THR A 175 22.45 8.59 6.83
N SER A 176 21.36 8.88 7.53
CA SER A 176 20.61 7.91 8.32
C SER A 176 19.35 7.44 7.58
N PRO A 177 19.18 6.12 7.37
CA PRO A 177 17.93 5.60 6.85
C PRO A 177 16.83 5.67 7.93
N LEU A 178 15.62 5.98 7.51
CA LEU A 178 14.42 6.01 8.35
C LEU A 178 13.40 5.04 7.76
N LEU A 179 12.90 4.11 8.58
CA LEU A 179 11.83 3.21 8.21
C LEU A 179 10.47 3.80 8.60
N ASP A 180 9.47 3.55 7.76
CA ASP A 180 8.07 3.93 7.97
C ASP A 180 7.88 5.42 8.27
N LEU A 181 8.03 6.22 7.22
CA LEU A 181 7.94 7.68 7.24
C LEU A 181 6.51 8.17 7.48
N THR A 182 6.34 9.15 8.35
CA THR A 182 5.08 9.90 8.49
C THR A 182 4.85 10.83 7.31
N GLN A 183 3.66 11.40 7.18
CA GLN A 183 3.36 12.34 6.09
C GLN A 183 4.29 13.57 6.11
N LEU A 184 4.66 14.03 7.31
CA LEU A 184 5.59 15.16 7.47
C LEU A 184 6.99 14.78 6.95
N GLU A 185 7.49 13.61 7.35
CA GLU A 185 8.79 13.10 6.92
C GLU A 185 8.81 12.80 5.41
N GLU A 186 7.73 12.24 4.87
CA GLU A 186 7.59 11.89 3.44
C GLU A 186 7.62 13.12 2.52
N ASN A 187 7.15 14.28 3.00
CA ASN A 187 7.18 15.53 2.24
C ASN A 187 8.56 16.19 2.21
N ASP A 188 9.35 16.04 3.29
CA ASP A 188 10.65 16.70 3.44
C ASP A 188 11.83 15.82 3.02
N LEU A 189 11.65 14.49 3.00
CA LEU A 189 12.71 13.53 2.72
C LEU A 189 12.51 12.78 1.40
N PRO A 190 13.60 12.43 0.70
CA PRO A 190 13.52 11.45 -0.38
C PRO A 190 13.08 10.10 0.20
N ASN A 191 12.04 9.53 -0.38
CA ASN A 191 11.43 8.29 0.05
C ASN A 191 11.42 7.23 -1.07
N VAL A 192 11.37 5.97 -0.66
CA VAL A 192 11.26 4.80 -1.53
C VAL A 192 10.33 3.79 -0.87
N THR A 193 9.42 3.22 -1.64
CA THR A 193 8.59 2.11 -1.16
C THR A 193 9.06 0.82 -1.80
N VAL A 194 9.34 -0.17 -0.97
CA VAL A 194 9.80 -1.49 -1.41
C VAL A 194 8.75 -2.51 -1.04
N ALA A 195 8.37 -3.34 -2.00
CA ALA A 195 7.51 -4.50 -1.80
C ALA A 195 8.34 -5.77 -2.05
N VAL A 196 8.25 -6.73 -1.14
CA VAL A 196 9.04 -7.97 -1.16
C VAL A 196 8.11 -9.15 -0.98
N MET A 197 8.36 -10.22 -1.74
CA MET A 197 7.87 -11.58 -1.48
C MET A 197 8.95 -12.30 -0.66
N PRO A 198 8.74 -12.58 0.63
CA PRO A 198 9.76 -13.15 1.51
C PRO A 198 10.39 -14.43 0.96
N ARG A 199 9.61 -15.27 0.27
CA ARG A 199 10.06 -16.55 -0.29
C ARG A 199 11.03 -16.40 -1.47
N ASP A 200 10.94 -15.30 -2.21
CA ASP A 200 11.81 -15.02 -3.36
C ASP A 200 13.01 -14.14 -3.00
N SER A 201 13.05 -13.59 -1.78
CA SER A 201 14.21 -12.81 -1.35
C SER A 201 15.43 -13.72 -1.17
N PRO A 202 16.58 -13.41 -1.80
CA PRO A 202 17.81 -14.14 -1.56
C PRO A 202 18.37 -13.67 -0.21
N VAL A 203 17.80 -14.18 0.88
CA VAL A 203 18.46 -14.09 2.19
C VAL A 203 19.63 -15.08 2.16
N GLY A 204 20.79 -14.61 1.67
CA GLY A 204 22.09 -15.25 1.86
C GLY A 204 22.43 -16.40 0.90
N ARG A 205 22.89 -16.04 -0.30
CA ARG A 205 24.11 -16.64 -0.87
C ARG A 205 25.09 -15.52 -1.18
#